data_AF-A0A6B8QQZ4-F1
#
_entry.id   AF-A0A6B8QQZ4-F1
#
_cell.length_a   1.000
_cell.length_b   1.000
_cell.length_c   1.000
_cell.angle_alpha   90.00
_cell.angle_beta   90.00
_cell.angle_gamma   90.00
#
_symmetry.space_group_name_H-M   'P 1'
#
loop_
_entity.id
_entity.type
_entity.pdbx_description
1 polymer ?
#
loop_
_entity_poly.entity_id
_entity_poly.type
_entity_poly.pdbx_seq_one_letter_code
_entity_poly.pdbx_strand_id
1 'polypeptide(L)'
;MTEKGGQQARRAALLCQNVRFGLYLDCRRRQAKALEYRQLPDGTHSPEDCADFIRHSCGIQSRAELDHNDRARAMLERIVADYQRWELQQRMLDQIAGGMA
;
A
#
# COMPACT_ATOMS: atom_id res chain seq x y z
N MET A 1 24.06 -2.81 -18.45
CA MET A 1 22.86 -2.13 -18.99
C MET A 1 21.82 -2.13 -17.88
N THR A 2 21.58 -0.98 -17.27
CA THR A 2 20.69 -0.85 -16.10
C THR A 2 19.24 -0.91 -16.57
N GLU A 3 18.58 -2.04 -16.34
CA GLU A 3 17.15 -2.21 -16.60
C GLU A 3 16.37 -1.21 -15.74
N LYS A 4 16.00 -0.08 -16.36
CA LYS A 4 15.03 0.83 -15.79
C LYS A 4 13.76 0.01 -15.60
N GLY A 5 13.36 -0.20 -14.35
CA GLY A 5 12.15 -0.96 -14.01
C GLY A 5 10.99 -0.60 -14.94
N GLY A 6 10.31 -1.65 -15.40
CA GLY A 6 9.22 -1.57 -16.37
C GLY A 6 7.97 -0.90 -15.79
N GLN A 7 6.83 -1.15 -16.43
CA GLN A 7 5.58 -0.46 -16.12
C GLN A 7 5.11 -0.76 -14.68
N GLN A 8 5.29 -2.00 -14.20
CA GLN A 8 4.83 -2.42 -12.87
C GLN A 8 5.74 -1.87 -11.77
N ALA A 9 7.05 -1.88 -11.97
CA ALA A 9 7.99 -1.29 -11.00
C ALA A 9 7.69 0.19 -10.76
N ARG A 10 7.40 0.95 -11.84
CA ARG A 10 7.00 2.36 -11.75
C ARG A 10 5.66 2.55 -11.07
N ARG A 11 4.67 1.71 -11.40
CA ARG A 11 3.35 1.75 -10.76
C ARG A 11 3.45 1.52 -9.26
N ALA A 12 4.24 0.53 -8.83
CA ALA A 12 4.52 0.29 -7.41
C ALA A 12 5.20 1.50 -6.75
N ALA A 13 6.17 2.12 -7.42
CA ALA A 13 6.86 3.30 -6.89
C ALA A 13 5.93 4.53 -6.74
N LEU A 14 4.99 4.73 -7.66
CA LEU A 14 3.98 5.79 -7.55
C LEU A 14 2.97 5.49 -6.43
N LEU A 15 2.60 4.22 -6.25
CA LEU A 15 1.73 3.80 -5.15
C LEU A 15 2.37 4.10 -3.78
N CYS A 16 3.66 3.81 -3.62
CA CYS A 16 4.42 4.12 -2.41
C CYS A 16 4.51 5.62 -2.10
N GLN A 17 4.37 6.49 -3.09
CA GLN A 17 4.37 7.94 -2.89
C GLN A 17 2.99 8.48 -2.49
N ASN A 18 1.94 7.67 -2.57
CA ASN A 18 0.60 8.08 -2.22
C ASN A 18 0.40 8.02 -0.70
N VAL A 19 0.16 9.17 -0.09
CA VAL A 19 -0.09 9.30 1.37
C VAL A 19 -1.22 8.38 1.84
N ARG A 20 -2.30 8.23 1.05
CA ARG A 20 -3.42 7.34 1.40
C ARG A 20 -3.03 5.88 1.45
N PHE A 21 -2.08 5.47 0.61
CA PHE A 21 -1.56 4.10 0.68
C PHE A 21 -0.78 3.87 1.98
N GLY A 22 -0.03 4.88 2.45
CA GLY A 22 0.59 4.87 3.78
C GLY A 22 -0.44 4.70 4.91
N LEU A 23 -1.55 5.44 4.87
CA LEU A 23 -2.65 5.33 5.85
C LEU A 23 -3.29 3.94 5.88
N TYR A 24 -3.45 3.31 4.72
CA TYR A 24 -3.92 1.94 4.62
C TYR A 24 -2.96 0.96 5.32
N LEU A 25 -1.65 1.13 5.14
CA LEU A 25 -0.65 0.30 5.82
C LEU A 25 -0.68 0.53 7.35
N ASP A 26 -0.84 1.76 7.82
CA ASP A 26 -1.02 2.08 9.23
C ASP A 26 -2.24 1.36 9.82
N CYS A 27 -3.39 1.44 9.15
CA CYS A 27 -4.60 0.72 9.55
C CYS A 27 -4.38 -0.79 9.60
N ARG A 28 -3.79 -1.36 8.55
CA ARG A 28 -3.53 -2.80 8.45
C ARG A 28 -2.55 -3.28 9.51
N ARG A 29 -1.48 -2.52 9.77
CA ARG A 29 -0.47 -2.85 10.77
C ARG A 29 -1.03 -2.76 12.19
N ARG A 30 -1.90 -1.78 12.46
CA ARG A 30 -2.65 -1.71 13.72
C ARG A 30 -3.50 -2.94 13.93
N GLN A 31 -4.32 -3.31 12.94
CA GLN A 31 -5.18 -4.50 13.04
C GLN A 31 -4.35 -5.78 13.22
N ALA A 32 -3.26 -5.94 12.46
CA ALA A 32 -2.41 -7.13 12.53
C ALA A 32 -1.69 -7.28 13.88
N LYS A 33 -1.34 -6.16 14.53
CA LYS A 33 -0.63 -6.16 15.82
C LYS A 33 -1.52 -5.82 17.02
N ALA A 34 -2.83 -5.70 16.82
CA ALA A 34 -3.79 -5.22 17.82
C ALA A 34 -3.34 -3.93 18.53
N LEU A 35 -2.76 -2.99 17.77
CA LEU A 35 -2.26 -1.71 18.30
C LEU A 35 -3.35 -0.65 18.31
N GLU A 36 -3.29 0.21 19.33
CA GLU A 36 -4.16 1.39 19.43
C GLU A 36 -3.68 2.53 18.53
N TYR A 37 -4.57 3.47 18.19
CA TYR A 37 -4.25 4.67 17.41
C TYR A 37 -3.05 5.44 17.97
N ARG A 38 -2.99 5.59 19.30
CA ARG A 38 -1.89 6.31 19.97
C ARG A 38 -0.51 5.65 19.80
N GLN A 39 -0.49 4.34 19.53
CA GLN A 39 0.76 3.57 19.40
C GLN A 39 1.25 3.54 17.95
N LEU A 40 0.34 3.63 16.99
CA LEU A 40 0.67 3.79 15.58
C LEU A 40 -0.28 4.82 14.95
N PRO A 41 0.07 6.12 15.05
CA PRO A 41 -0.69 7.17 14.41
C PRO A 41 -0.74 7.02 12.89
N ASP A 42 -1.66 7.74 12.29
CA ASP A 42 -1.73 7.86 10.83
C ASP A 42 -0.53 8.65 10.29
N GLY A 43 0.02 8.20 9.17
CA GLY A 43 1.15 8.87 8.49
C GLY A 43 2.52 8.44 9.02
N THR A 44 2.62 7.31 9.71
CA THR A 44 3.92 6.81 10.20
C THR A 44 4.73 6.06 9.15
N HIS A 45 4.09 5.60 8.06
CA HIS A 45 4.80 4.90 6.99
C HIS A 45 5.41 5.88 6.00
N SER A 46 6.70 5.66 5.72
CA SER A 46 7.43 6.32 4.64
C SER A 46 7.20 5.61 3.30
N PRO A 47 7.54 6.25 2.17
CA PRO A 47 7.56 5.59 0.86
C PRO A 47 8.51 4.37 0.82
N GLU A 48 9.55 4.37 1.65
CA GLU A 48 10.50 3.26 1.78
C GLU A 48 9.85 2.07 2.47
N ASP A 49 9.12 2.29 3.57
CA ASP A 49 8.34 1.24 4.25
C ASP A 49 7.29 0.63 3.31
N CYS A 50 6.66 1.46 2.48
CA CYS A 50 5.72 0.98 1.47
C CYS A 50 6.42 0.07 0.44
N ALA A 51 7.63 0.43 0.01
CA ALA A 51 8.41 -0.37 -0.92
C ALA A 51 8.87 -1.70 -0.28
N ASP A 52 9.24 -1.69 1.00
CA ASP A 52 9.56 -2.90 1.75
C ASP A 52 8.35 -3.80 1.93
N PHE A 53 7.18 -3.23 2.23
CA PHE A 53 5.94 -3.98 2.33
C PHE A 53 5.60 -4.69 1.01
N ILE A 54 5.69 -3.99 -0.13
CA ILE A 54 5.43 -4.58 -1.44
C ILE A 54 6.44 -5.69 -1.73
N ARG A 55 7.74 -5.45 -1.49
CA ARG A 55 8.80 -6.45 -1.69
C ARG A 55 8.54 -7.72 -0.86
N HIS A 56 8.29 -7.55 0.43
CA HIS A 56 8.01 -8.65 1.34
C HIS A 56 6.74 -9.41 0.96
N SER A 57 5.65 -8.70 0.64
CA SER A 57 4.37 -9.33 0.29
C SER A 57 4.40 -10.03 -1.06
N CYS A 58 5.15 -9.50 -2.02
CA CYS A 58 5.30 -10.10 -3.35
C CYS A 58 6.39 -11.18 -3.39
N GLY A 59 7.22 -11.30 -2.34
CA GLY A 59 8.34 -12.24 -2.28
C GLY A 59 9.49 -11.90 -3.22
N ILE A 60 9.74 -10.62 -3.46
CA ILE A 60 10.77 -10.11 -4.39
C ILE A 60 11.77 -9.23 -3.64
N GLN A 61 13.00 -9.13 -4.14
CA GLN A 61 14.05 -8.31 -3.53
C GLN A 61 14.09 -6.89 -4.13
N SER A 62 13.66 -6.76 -5.38
CA SER A 62 13.61 -5.50 -6.12
C SER A 62 12.28 -5.32 -6.83
N ARG A 63 11.78 -4.07 -6.89
CA ARG A 63 10.57 -3.71 -7.65
C ARG A 63 10.71 -4.01 -9.14
N ALA A 64 11.93 -4.03 -9.69
CA ALA A 64 12.15 -4.40 -11.09
C ALA A 64 11.71 -5.83 -11.40
N GLU A 65 11.70 -6.72 -10.41
CA GLU A 65 11.25 -8.11 -10.59
C GLU A 65 9.75 -8.21 -10.85
N LEU A 66 8.95 -7.18 -10.49
CA LEU A 66 7.51 -7.14 -10.76
C LEU A 66 7.18 -7.26 -12.25
N ASP A 67 8.08 -6.78 -13.11
CA ASP A 67 7.88 -6.80 -14.57
C ASP A 67 8.18 -8.15 -15.20
N HIS A 68 8.87 -9.05 -14.47
CA HIS A 68 9.29 -10.37 -14.97
C HIS A 68 8.68 -11.53 -14.18
N ASN A 69 7.97 -11.25 -13.10
CA ASN A 69 7.39 -12.25 -12.20
C ASN A 69 5.87 -12.08 -12.13
N ASP A 70 5.15 -12.93 -12.87
CA ASP A 70 3.69 -12.92 -12.92
C ASP A 70 3.03 -13.14 -11.56
N ARG A 71 3.66 -13.95 -10.69
CA ARG A 71 3.16 -14.17 -9.33
C ARG A 71 3.28 -12.90 -8.48
N ALA A 72 4.41 -12.21 -8.57
CA ALA A 72 4.61 -10.94 -7.89
C ALA A 72 3.64 -9.86 -8.39
N ARG A 73 3.40 -9.82 -9.72
CA ARG A 73 2.40 -8.93 -10.34
C ARG A 73 0.99 -9.21 -9.83
N ALA A 74 0.55 -10.47 -9.80
CA ALA A 74 -0.76 -10.85 -9.27
C ALA A 74 -0.92 -10.47 -7.78
N MET A 75 0.14 -10.61 -6.99
CA MET A 75 0.15 -10.17 -5.59
C MET A 75 0.05 -8.65 -5.46
N LEU A 76 0.76 -7.88 -6.30
CA LEU A 76 0.63 -6.43 -6.33
C LEU A 76 -0.79 -6.00 -6.70
N GLU A 77 -1.41 -6.64 -7.70
CA GLU A 77 -2.79 -6.36 -8.10
C GLU A 77 -3.77 -6.64 -6.94
N ARG A 78 -3.57 -7.72 -6.19
CA ARG A 78 -4.36 -8.02 -4.99
C ARG A 78 -4.20 -6.94 -3.91
N ILE A 79 -2.97 -6.50 -3.63
CA ILE A 79 -2.71 -5.42 -2.66
C ILE A 79 -3.42 -4.13 -3.09
N VAL A 80 -3.35 -3.79 -4.37
CA VAL A 80 -4.02 -2.60 -4.93
C VAL A 80 -5.54 -2.72 -4.81
N ALA A 81 -6.12 -3.89 -5.10
CA ALA A 81 -7.56 -4.12 -4.98
C ALA A 81 -8.04 -4.00 -3.53
N ASP A 82 -7.28 -4.55 -2.57
CA ASP A 82 -7.57 -4.41 -1.14
C ASP A 82 -7.49 -2.95 -0.69
N TYR A 83 -6.48 -2.21 -1.15
CA TYR A 83 -6.35 -0.78 -0.91
C TYR A 83 -7.54 0.00 -1.48
N GLN A 84 -7.96 -0.26 -2.72
CA GLN A 84 -9.10 0.42 -3.33
C GLN A 84 -10.41 0.17 -2.56
N ARG A 85 -10.64 -1.07 -2.09
CA ARG A 85 -11.79 -1.39 -1.25
C ARG A 85 -11.76 -0.62 0.08
N TRP A 86 -10.59 -0.59 0.73
CA TRP A 86 -10.41 0.18 1.95
C TRP A 86 -10.61 1.68 1.69
N GLU A 87 -10.09 2.24 0.60
CA GLU A 87 -10.25 3.66 0.26
C GLU A 87 -11.72 4.02 0.02
N LEU A 88 -12.48 3.17 -0.68
CA LEU A 88 -13.92 3.36 -0.86
C LEU A 88 -14.67 3.34 0.47
N GLN A 89 -14.32 2.40 1.36
CA GLN A 89 -14.91 2.32 2.69
C GLN A 89 -14.56 3.55 3.55
N GLN A 90 -13.31 4.02 3.50
CA GLN A 90 -12.91 5.24 4.20
C GLN A 90 -13.67 6.46 3.68
N ARG A 91 -13.81 6.63 2.36
CA ARG A 91 -14.60 7.74 1.79
C ARG A 91 -16.07 7.67 2.21
N MET A 92 -16.65 6.48 2.27
CA MET A 92 -18.02 6.30 2.75
C MET A 92 -18.13 6.65 4.25
N LEU A 93 -17.16 6.22 5.07
CA LEU A 93 -17.11 6.58 6.49
C LEU A 93 -16.96 8.09 6.68
N ASP A 94 -16.09 8.74 5.91
CA ASP A 94 -15.90 10.20 5.90
C ASP A 94 -17.20 10.92 5.50
N GLN A 95 -17.94 10.39 4.52
CA GLN A 95 -19.24 10.94 4.11
C GLN A 95 -20.32 10.75 5.17
N ILE A 96 -20.34 9.62 5.87
CA ILE A 96 -21.28 9.38 6.98
C ILE A 96 -20.93 10.28 8.18
N ALA A 97 -19.65 10.42 8.50
CA ALA A 97 -19.18 11.29 9.57
C ALA A 97 -19.37 12.78 9.24
N GLY A 98 -19.22 13.17 7.97
CA GLY A 98 -19.43 14.53 7.48
C GLY A 98 -20.88 14.87 7.12
N GLY A 99 -21.77 13.88 7.03
CA GLY A 99 -23.21 14.03 6.74
C GLY A 99 -24.09 14.27 7.97
N MET A 100 -23.48 14.40 9.15
CA MET A 100 -24.11 14.90 10.38
C MET A 100 -23.73 16.38 10.59
N ALA A 101 -24.07 17.23 9.62
CA ALA A 101 -24.00 18.69 9.74
C ALA A 101 -25.27 19.30 9.18
#